data_AF-A0A2Z3J4V1-F1
#
_entry.id   AF-A0A2Z3J4V1-F1
#
_cell.length_a   1.000
_cell.length_b   1.000
_cell.length_c   1.000
_cell.angle_alpha   90.00
_cell.angle_beta   90.00
_cell.angle_gamma   90.00
#
_symmetry.space_group_name_H-M   'P 1'
#
loop_
_entity.id
_entity.type
_entity.pdbx_description
1 polymer ?
#
loop_
_entity_poly.entity_id
_entity_poly.type
_entity_poly.pdbx_seq_one_letter_code
_entity_poly.pdbx_strand_id
1 'polypeptide(L)'
;MTRDTSMPAASRFIKTTKTCLAILLLASLVLIAQRSSRLVYDIGILLVIVTVLLGFTFNNLPEDSSFAGIVKGLIVTWVITGAVVGISIFSAPFLTMLGR
;
A
#
# COMPACT_ATOMS: atom_id res chain seq x y z
N MET A 1 5.48 -6.33 -41.05
CA MET A 1 5.44 -7.03 -39.74
C MET A 1 5.53 -5.97 -38.65
N THR A 2 4.42 -5.28 -38.40
CA THR A 2 4.32 -4.23 -37.38
C THR A 2 4.24 -4.90 -36.02
N ARG A 3 5.32 -4.86 -35.24
CA ARG A 3 5.29 -5.22 -33.81
C ARG A 3 4.20 -4.38 -33.15
N ASP A 4 3.19 -5.03 -32.61
CA ASP A 4 2.24 -4.41 -31.68
C ASP A 4 3.05 -3.88 -30.50
N THR A 5 3.31 -2.57 -30.49
CA THR A 5 3.99 -1.85 -29.41
C THR A 5 3.05 -1.54 -28.25
N SER A 6 1.85 -2.12 -28.24
CA SER A 6 0.91 -1.94 -27.15
C SER A 6 1.37 -2.75 -25.93
N MET A 7 1.96 -2.08 -24.93
CA MET A 7 2.16 -2.68 -23.60
C MET A 7 0.85 -3.36 -23.14
N PRO A 8 0.91 -4.60 -22.61
CA PRO A 8 -0.27 -5.31 -22.11
C PRO A 8 -1.07 -4.44 -21.14
N ALA A 9 -2.40 -4.53 -21.19
CA ALA A 9 -3.29 -3.70 -20.36
C ALA A 9 -2.95 -3.79 -18.85
N ALA A 10 -2.60 -4.98 -18.37
CA ALA A 10 -2.18 -5.20 -16.98
C ALA A 10 -0.89 -4.45 -16.62
N SER A 11 0.09 -4.41 -17.53
CA SER A 11 1.36 -3.70 -17.33
C SER A 11 1.15 -2.19 -17.22
N ARG A 12 0.31 -1.63 -18.10
CA ARG A 12 -0.08 -0.20 -18.02
C ARG A 12 -0.79 0.09 -16.71
N PHE A 13 -1.71 -0.77 -16.30
CA PHE A 13 -2.44 -0.62 -15.04
C PHE A 13 -1.50 -0.61 -13.83
N ILE A 14 -0.54 -1.54 -13.76
CA ILE A 14 0.46 -1.58 -12.67
C ILE A 14 1.28 -0.29 -12.65
N LYS A 15 1.78 0.16 -13.80
CA LYS A 15 2.60 1.37 -13.90
C LYS A 15 1.82 2.62 -13.47
N THR A 16 0.61 2.82 -14.00
CA THR A 16 -0.26 3.94 -13.62
C THR A 16 -0.59 3.89 -12.13
N THR A 17 -0.89 2.71 -11.58
CA THR A 17 -1.21 2.56 -10.16
C THR A 17 0.00 2.90 -9.28
N LYS A 18 1.21 2.44 -9.62
CA LYS A 18 2.45 2.83 -8.92
C LYS A 18 2.64 4.35 -8.90
N THR A 19 2.45 5.00 -10.05
CA THR A 19 2.54 6.47 -10.13
C THR A 19 1.48 7.16 -9.29
N CYS A 20 0.22 6.72 -9.34
CA CYS A 20 -0.85 7.26 -8.51
C CYS A 20 -0.55 7.09 -7.01
N LEU A 21 -0.06 5.92 -6.59
CA LEU A 21 0.32 5.66 -5.20
C LEU A 21 1.47 6.56 -4.73
N ALA A 22 2.46 6.83 -5.59
CA ALA A 22 3.53 7.76 -5.28
C ALA A 22 3.00 9.20 -5.07
N ILE A 23 2.08 9.65 -5.94
CA ILE A 23 1.44 10.97 -5.81
C ILE A 23 0.58 11.04 -4.54
N LEU A 24 -0.22 10.00 -4.26
CA LEU A 24 -1.03 9.93 -3.04
C LEU A 24 -0.17 9.92 -1.78
N LEU A 25 0.99 9.28 -1.81
CA LEU A 25 1.93 9.30 -0.69
C LEU A 25 2.41 10.73 -0.43
N LEU A 26 2.84 11.46 -1.46
CA LEU A 26 3.22 12.86 -1.30
C LEU A 26 2.06 13.73 -0.79
N ALA A 27 0.86 13.56 -1.37
CA ALA A 27 -0.33 14.28 -0.93
C ALA A 27 -0.65 14.00 0.55
N SER A 28 -0.55 12.75 0.97
CA SER A 28 -0.82 12.34 2.35
C SER A 28 0.17 12.95 3.35
N LEU A 29 1.46 13.04 3.01
CA LEU A 29 2.45 13.74 3.83
C LEU A 29 2.16 15.24 3.92
N VAL A 30 1.72 15.87 2.83
CA VAL A 30 1.29 17.27 2.83
C VAL A 30 0.09 17.47 3.76
N LEU A 31 -0.91 16.57 3.73
CA LEU A 31 -2.07 16.63 4.62
C LEU A 31 -1.67 16.48 6.10
N ILE A 32 -0.78 15.54 6.41
CA ILE A 32 -0.26 15.33 7.77
C ILE A 32 0.51 16.58 8.27
N ALA A 33 1.24 17.26 7.38
CA ALA A 33 1.98 18.47 7.75
C ALA A 33 1.07 19.66 8.12
N GLN A 34 -0.22 19.62 7.78
CA GLN A 34 -1.15 20.71 8.09
C GLN A 34 -1.54 20.72 9.58
N ARG A 35 -0.73 21.42 10.39
CA ARG A 35 -0.97 21.59 11.83
C ARG A 35 -2.28 22.32 12.19
N SER A 36 -2.87 23.05 11.25
CA SER A 36 -4.04 23.91 11.47
C SER A 36 -5.34 23.13 11.68
N SER A 37 -5.46 21.91 11.12
CA SER A 37 -6.71 21.15 11.18
C SER A 37 -6.47 19.70 11.57
N ARG A 38 -7.04 19.30 12.72
CA ARG A 38 -7.00 17.92 13.20
C ARG A 38 -7.69 16.96 12.22
N LEU A 39 -8.79 17.38 11.60
CA LEU A 39 -9.50 16.57 10.62
C LEU A 39 -8.61 16.28 9.40
N VAL A 40 -7.88 17.29 8.90
CA VAL A 40 -6.99 17.11 7.73
C VAL A 40 -5.82 16.19 8.08
N TYR A 41 -5.27 16.35 9.28
CA TYR A 41 -4.24 15.46 9.81
C TYR A 41 -4.72 14.00 9.88
N ASP A 42 -5.91 13.75 10.45
CA ASP A 42 -6.47 12.41 10.59
C ASP A 42 -6.75 11.76 9.22
N ILE A 43 -7.25 12.53 8.25
CA ILE A 43 -7.40 12.08 6.86
C ILE A 43 -6.04 11.76 6.23
N GLY A 44 -5.03 12.61 6.45
CA GLY A 44 -3.68 12.40 5.97
C GLY A 44 -3.07 11.09 6.49
N ILE A 45 -3.25 10.79 7.78
CA ILE A 45 -2.84 9.52 8.38
C ILE A 45 -3.54 8.34 7.70
N LEU A 46 -4.86 8.39 7.60
CA LEU A 46 -5.63 7.30 6.98
C LEU A 46 -5.18 7.07 5.53
N LEU A 47 -4.96 8.16 4.79
CA LEU A 47 -4.49 8.10 3.41
C LEU A 47 -3.08 7.52 3.30
N VAL A 48 -2.13 7.90 4.17
CA VAL A 48 -0.79 7.28 4.23
C VAL A 48 -0.94 5.77 4.44
N ILE A 49 -1.72 5.34 5.44
CA ILE A 49 -1.86 3.92 5.80
C ILE A 49 -2.35 3.12 4.59
N VAL A 50 -3.44 3.55 3.96
CA VAL A 50 -4.00 2.85 2.78
C VAL A 50 -3.00 2.86 1.62
N THR A 51 -2.36 3.99 1.36
CA THR A 51 -1.38 4.12 0.26
C THR A 51 -0.17 3.22 0.46
N VAL A 52 0.34 3.10 1.69
CA VAL A 52 1.48 2.24 2.02
C VAL A 52 1.11 0.76 1.89
N LEU A 53 -0.08 0.35 2.37
CA LEU A 53 -0.54 -1.03 2.26
C LEU A 53 -0.71 -1.47 0.80
N LEU A 54 -1.33 -0.62 -0.03
CA LEU A 54 -1.44 -0.86 -1.46
C LEU A 54 -0.08 -0.79 -2.16
N GLY A 55 0.75 0.19 -1.80
CA GLY A 55 2.11 0.39 -2.28
C GLY A 55 2.99 -0.84 -2.07
N PHE A 56 2.89 -1.50 -0.93
CA PHE A 56 3.63 -2.73 -0.65
C PHE A 56 3.28 -3.84 -1.65
N THR A 57 2.01 -3.95 -2.05
CA THR A 57 1.60 -4.94 -3.07
C THR A 57 2.13 -4.55 -4.45
N PHE A 58 1.82 -3.34 -4.91
CA PHE A 58 2.10 -2.95 -6.29
C PHE A 58 3.59 -2.74 -6.57
N ASN A 59 4.38 -2.32 -5.58
CA ASN A 59 5.83 -2.17 -5.75
C ASN A 59 6.56 -3.52 -5.82
N ASN A 60 5.98 -4.59 -5.27
CA ASN A 60 6.55 -5.94 -5.31
C ASN A 60 6.02 -6.81 -6.47
N LEU A 61 5.06 -6.32 -7.26
CA LEU A 61 4.53 -7.03 -8.43
C LEU A 61 5.44 -6.82 -9.66
N PRO A 62 5.79 -7.90 -10.39
CA PRO A 62 6.41 -7.81 -11.72
C PRO A 62 5.54 -7.00 -12.69
N GLU A 63 6.16 -6.17 -13.52
CA GLU A 63 5.44 -5.26 -14.44
C GLU A 63 4.72 -5.97 -15.59
N ASP A 64 5.04 -7.23 -15.82
CA ASP A 64 4.43 -8.14 -16.80
C ASP A 64 3.37 -9.06 -16.17
N SER A 65 3.03 -8.87 -14.89
CA SER A 65 2.03 -9.67 -14.19
C SER A 65 0.66 -9.62 -14.87
N SER A 66 0.01 -10.78 -14.98
CA SER A 66 -1.39 -10.87 -15.39
C SER A 66 -2.32 -10.32 -14.29
N PHE A 67 -3.57 -10.00 -14.63
CA PHE A 67 -4.56 -9.55 -13.64
C PHE A 67 -4.78 -10.58 -12.51
N ALA A 68 -4.72 -11.87 -12.82
CA ALA A 68 -4.77 -12.93 -11.80
C ALA A 68 -3.56 -12.87 -10.85
N GLY A 69 -2.37 -12.55 -11.38
CA GLY A 69 -1.16 -12.32 -10.59
C GLY A 69 -1.31 -11.12 -9.65
N ILE A 70 -1.91 -10.02 -10.13
CA ILE A 70 -2.19 -8.82 -9.32
C ILE A 70 -3.12 -9.16 -8.16
N VAL A 71 -4.25 -9.83 -8.43
CA VAL A 71 -5.23 -10.23 -7.40
C VAL A 71 -4.58 -11.16 -6.38
N LYS A 72 -3.79 -12.14 -6.83
CA LYS A 72 -3.05 -13.04 -5.94
C LYS A 72 -2.07 -12.28 -5.05
N GLY A 73 -1.30 -11.34 -5.63
CA GLY A 73 -0.38 -10.48 -4.89
C GLY A 73 -1.11 -9.67 -3.82
N LEU A 74 -2.27 -9.11 -4.16
CA LEU A 74 -3.10 -8.35 -3.23
C LEU A 74 -3.54 -9.22 -2.04
N ILE A 75 -4.10 -10.40 -2.32
CA ILE A 75 -4.54 -11.34 -1.27
C ILE A 75 -3.37 -11.71 -0.35
N VAL A 76 -2.21 -12.07 -0.91
CA VAL A 76 -1.02 -12.46 -0.13
C VAL A 76 -0.56 -11.31 0.77
N THR A 77 -0.45 -10.09 0.23
CA THR A 77 -0.06 -8.92 1.04
C THR A 77 -1.04 -8.70 2.20
N TRP A 78 -2.34 -8.71 1.93
CA TRP A 78 -3.35 -8.47 2.98
C TRP A 78 -3.36 -9.57 4.05
N VAL A 79 -3.13 -10.83 3.66
CA VAL A 79 -2.99 -11.94 4.61
C VAL A 79 -1.76 -11.73 5.50
N ILE A 80 -0.61 -11.37 4.93
CA ILE A 80 0.62 -11.10 5.69
C ILE A 80 0.43 -9.90 6.61
N THR A 81 -0.12 -8.80 6.11
CA THR A 81 -0.42 -7.60 6.92
C THR A 81 -1.35 -7.94 8.08
N GLY A 82 -2.45 -8.66 7.81
CA GLY A 82 -3.39 -9.08 8.84
C GLY A 82 -2.75 -9.98 9.89
N ALA A 83 -1.89 -10.91 9.47
CA ALA A 83 -1.14 -11.78 10.38
C ALA A 83 -0.17 -10.97 11.27
N VAL A 84 0.60 -10.05 10.69
CA VAL A 84 1.54 -9.20 11.45
C VAL A 84 0.77 -8.34 12.46
N VAL A 85 -0.31 -7.67 12.05
CA VAL A 85 -1.15 -6.87 12.94
C VAL A 85 -1.75 -7.72 14.06
N GLY A 86 -2.27 -8.90 13.73
CA GLY A 86 -2.82 -9.84 14.70
C GLY A 86 -1.77 -10.30 15.72
N ILE A 87 -0.57 -10.64 15.26
CA ILE A 87 0.56 -11.02 16.13
C ILE A 87 0.98 -9.83 17.01
N SER A 88 1.04 -8.61 16.47
CA SER A 88 1.35 -7.41 17.25
C SER A 88 0.34 -7.16 18.37
N ILE A 89 -0.96 -7.30 18.08
CA ILE A 89 -2.02 -7.16 19.09
C ILE A 89 -1.92 -8.26 20.15
N PHE A 90 -1.68 -9.51 19.72
CA PHE A 90 -1.54 -10.65 20.63
C PHE A 90 -0.30 -10.55 21.52
N SER A 91 0.81 -10.03 21.01
CA SER A 91 2.09 -9.91 21.73
C SER A 91 2.16 -8.68 22.64
N ALA A 92 1.36 -7.63 22.38
CA ALA A 92 1.33 -6.40 23.18
C ALA A 92 1.25 -6.62 24.71
N PRO A 93 0.32 -7.44 25.27
CA PRO A 93 0.25 -7.65 26.72
C PRO A 93 1.50 -8.35 27.29
N PHE A 94 2.13 -9.26 26.55
CA PHE A 94 3.34 -9.92 27.01
C PHE A 94 4.51 -8.94 27.08
N LEU A 95 4.62 -8.06 26.07
CA LEU A 95 5.67 -7.04 26.02
C LEU A 95 5.52 -5.98 27.13
N THR A 96 4.29 -5.59 27.49
CA THR A 96 4.07 -4.64 28.58
C THR A 96 4.37 -5.24 29.96
N MET A 97 4.27 -6.56 30.10
CA MET A 97 4.64 -7.27 31.34
C MET A 97 6.16 -7.41 31.52
N LEU A 98 6.96 -7.46 30.45
CA LEU A 98 8.43 -7.50 30.54
C LEU A 98 9.07 -6.18 31.02
N GLY A 99 8.35 -5.06 30.90
CA GLY A 99 8.81 -3.74 31.34
C GLY A 99 8.53 -3.42 32.82
N ARG A 100 7.92 -4.34 33.56
CA ARG A 100 7.74 -4.28 35.02
C ARG A 100 8.76 -5.17 35.72
#